data_AF-A0A3N2K4T8-F1
#
_entry.id   AF-A0A3N2K4T8-F1
#
_cell.length_a   1.000
_cell.length_b   1.000
_cell.length_c   1.000
_cell.angle_alpha   90.00
_cell.angle_beta   90.00
_cell.angle_gamma   90.00
#
_symmetry.space_group_name_H-M   'P 1'
#
loop_
_entity.id
_entity.type
_entity.pdbx_description
1 polymer ?
#
loop_
_entity_poly.entity_id
_entity_poly.type
_entity_poly.pdbx_seq_one_letter_code
_entity_poly.pdbx_strand_id
1 'polypeptide(L)'
;MKSDNKTYRFFFGRRGERHLPFGAMLLILVPFLIVGQYFQNRKYNALSASPEHTSTVISNIGYIGNSGPIIHYSFTVNGITYNGGMHANGFAVGDSIGVVYQKDNPENNMTVFEYYDGPSYGFVSAFVILVVILAIIRWRKISRQYKADAPVETKVQRACGIYRTSKEYIFVTGYGKTGFGYNMNYPIKFAPIDCDDIEFNNAFGEVFLASNREEYKELKSSELIKAMKQRSWRQLHLHSTSVFVNQDDDKISVVPTKLASDKWLDWDSNQALTFDVGNDSIYDIVSETRKLLDNHETDR
;
A
#
# COMPACT_ATOMS: atom_id res chain seq x y z
N MET A 1 -13.06 44.60 23.80
CA MET A 1 -12.83 43.26 24.38
C MET A 1 -13.69 42.24 23.65
N LYS A 2 -13.10 41.39 22.81
CA LYS A 2 -13.73 40.17 22.29
C LYS A 2 -13.00 38.98 22.90
N SER A 3 -13.76 38.13 23.56
CA SER A 3 -13.31 36.93 24.27
C SER A 3 -13.03 35.82 23.25
N ASP A 4 -11.76 35.46 23.08
CA ASP A 4 -11.36 34.28 22.31
C ASP A 4 -11.51 33.04 23.20
N ASN A 5 -12.72 32.47 23.18
CA ASN A 5 -13.04 31.21 23.84
C ASN A 5 -12.31 30.05 23.11
N LYS A 6 -11.12 29.68 23.61
CA LYS A 6 -10.35 28.54 23.09
C LYS A 6 -11.01 27.24 23.54
N THR A 7 -11.81 26.67 22.66
CA THR A 7 -12.32 25.30 22.80
C THR A 7 -11.16 24.33 22.53
N TYR A 8 -10.61 23.72 23.58
CA TYR A 8 -9.62 22.65 23.45
C TYR A 8 -10.31 21.39 22.90
N ARG A 9 -10.12 21.12 21.61
CA ARG A 9 -10.44 19.80 21.04
C ARG A 9 -9.35 18.84 21.51
N PHE A 10 -9.70 17.95 22.44
CA PHE A 10 -8.92 16.76 22.77
C PHE A 10 -8.76 15.90 21.50
N PHE A 11 -7.71 16.15 20.73
CA PHE A 11 -7.21 15.24 19.73
C PHE A 11 -6.27 14.26 20.44
N PHE A 12 -6.66 13.00 20.50
CA PHE A 12 -5.74 11.91 20.81
C PHE A 12 -4.71 11.81 19.65
N GLY A 13 -3.55 12.45 19.82
CA GLY A 13 -2.38 12.33 18.93
C GLY A 13 -1.43 13.52 19.06
N ARG A 14 -0.13 13.25 19.26
CA ARG A 14 0.89 14.31 19.36
C ARG A 14 1.27 14.85 17.97
N ARG A 15 1.66 16.13 17.91
CA ARG A 15 2.21 16.78 16.72
C ARG A 15 3.45 16.00 16.23
N GLY A 16 3.40 15.46 15.01
CA GLY A 16 4.50 14.70 14.39
C GLY A 16 4.28 13.19 14.26
N GLU A 17 3.21 12.62 14.80
CA GLU A 17 2.91 11.20 14.60
C GLU A 17 2.29 10.93 13.21
N ARG A 18 2.99 10.14 12.38
CA ARG A 18 2.53 9.70 11.05
C ARG A 18 1.50 8.57 11.07
N HIS A 19 1.17 8.04 12.25
CA HIS A 19 0.21 6.96 12.42
C HIS A 19 -1.05 7.48 13.11
N LEU A 20 -2.20 7.39 12.43
CA LEU A 20 -3.52 7.47 13.07
C LEU A 20 -3.59 6.39 14.16
N PRO A 21 -4.35 6.54 15.27
CA PRO A 21 -4.34 5.60 16.38
C PRO A 21 -5.15 4.34 16.02
N PHE A 22 -4.68 3.65 14.98
CA PHE A 22 -5.10 2.31 14.57
C PHE A 22 -5.02 1.37 15.77
N GLY A 23 -3.98 1.55 16.60
CA GLY A 23 -3.84 0.85 17.89
C GLY A 23 -5.00 1.12 18.86
N ALA A 24 -5.43 2.37 19.06
CA ALA A 24 -6.52 2.68 20.00
C ALA A 24 -7.88 2.19 19.48
N MET A 25 -8.12 2.27 18.16
CA MET A 25 -9.36 1.77 17.57
C MET A 25 -9.41 0.23 17.59
N LEU A 26 -8.29 -0.45 17.30
CA LEU A 26 -8.16 -1.90 17.48
C LEU A 26 -8.28 -2.32 18.94
N LEU A 27 -7.75 -1.54 19.89
CA LEU A 27 -7.84 -1.83 21.33
C LEU A 27 -9.27 -1.81 21.88
N ILE A 28 -10.21 -1.13 21.23
CA ILE A 28 -11.63 -1.13 21.63
C ILE A 28 -12.41 -2.19 20.83
N LEU A 29 -12.14 -2.30 19.53
CA LEU A 29 -12.91 -3.12 18.61
C LEU A 29 -12.56 -4.62 18.71
N VAL A 30 -11.29 -4.95 18.89
CA VAL A 30 -10.81 -6.35 18.98
C VAL A 30 -11.33 -7.04 20.25
N PRO A 31 -11.31 -6.43 21.45
CA PRO A 31 -11.92 -7.05 22.62
C PRO A 31 -13.42 -7.25 22.46
N PHE A 32 -14.14 -6.31 21.84
CA PHE A 32 -15.59 -6.43 21.65
C PHE A 32 -15.94 -7.61 20.73
N LEU A 33 -15.19 -7.79 19.64
CA LEU A 33 -15.33 -8.92 18.72
C LEU A 33 -14.92 -10.24 19.38
N ILE A 34 -13.77 -10.29 20.04
CA ILE A 34 -13.26 -11.50 20.70
C ILE A 34 -14.22 -11.92 21.82
N VAL A 35 -14.67 -10.99 22.68
CA VAL A 35 -15.54 -11.30 23.81
C VAL A 35 -16.93 -11.73 23.34
N GLY A 36 -17.54 -11.00 22.38
CA GLY A 36 -18.84 -11.36 21.83
C GLY A 36 -18.82 -12.73 21.12
N GLN A 37 -17.78 -12.97 20.32
CA GLN A 37 -17.59 -14.24 19.62
C GLN A 37 -17.25 -15.37 20.59
N TYR A 38 -16.46 -15.10 21.65
CA TYR A 38 -16.11 -16.07 22.68
C TYR A 38 -17.33 -16.54 23.48
N PHE A 39 -18.22 -15.64 23.91
CA PHE A 39 -19.41 -16.03 24.67
C PHE A 39 -20.43 -16.79 23.83
N GLN A 40 -20.68 -16.38 22.58
CA GLN A 40 -21.58 -17.09 21.67
C GLN A 40 -21.02 -18.46 21.26
N ASN A 41 -19.74 -18.55 20.91
CA ASN A 41 -19.09 -19.83 20.65
C ASN A 41 -19.03 -20.71 21.88
N ARG A 42 -18.84 -20.18 23.09
CA ARG A 42 -18.81 -20.99 24.32
C ARG A 42 -20.17 -21.64 24.60
N LYS A 43 -21.27 -20.91 24.41
CA LYS A 43 -22.62 -21.46 24.57
C LYS A 43 -22.88 -22.58 23.55
N TYR A 44 -22.54 -22.34 22.28
CA TYR A 44 -22.69 -23.32 21.19
C TYR A 44 -21.77 -24.55 21.34
N ASN A 45 -20.51 -24.34 21.71
CA ASN A 45 -19.53 -25.41 21.94
C ASN A 45 -19.90 -26.27 23.16
N ALA A 46 -20.46 -25.68 24.22
CA ALA A 46 -20.93 -26.43 25.38
C ALA A 46 -22.15 -27.30 25.04
N LEU A 47 -23.05 -26.81 24.18
CA LEU A 47 -24.21 -27.56 23.69
C LEU A 47 -23.82 -28.69 22.72
N SER A 48 -22.87 -28.45 21.80
CA SER A 48 -22.41 -29.46 20.84
C SER A 48 -21.58 -30.60 21.46
N ALA A 49 -21.01 -30.39 22.66
CA ALA A 49 -20.25 -31.43 23.36
C ALA A 49 -21.13 -32.55 23.94
N SER A 50 -22.40 -32.27 24.29
CA SER A 50 -23.34 -33.25 24.88
C SER A 50 -24.81 -32.90 24.59
N PRO A 51 -25.22 -32.88 23.32
CA PRO A 51 -26.57 -32.44 22.96
C PRO A 51 -27.61 -33.52 23.27
N GLU A 52 -28.71 -33.12 23.89
CA GLU A 52 -29.95 -33.90 23.96
C GLU A 52 -31.10 -33.12 23.33
N HIS A 53 -32.03 -33.86 22.71
CA HIS A 53 -33.14 -33.30 21.97
C HIS A 53 -34.45 -33.61 22.68
N THR A 54 -35.31 -32.60 22.76
CA THR A 54 -36.69 -32.76 23.22
C THR A 54 -37.63 -31.89 22.40
N SER A 55 -38.92 -32.14 22.50
CA SER A 55 -39.96 -31.30 21.92
C SER A 55 -40.74 -30.60 23.02
N THR A 56 -41.10 -29.35 22.79
CA THR A 56 -42.01 -28.62 23.68
C THR A 56 -42.95 -27.74 22.87
N VAL A 57 -43.90 -27.10 23.54
CA VAL A 57 -44.83 -26.14 22.94
C VAL A 57 -44.45 -24.71 23.30
N ILE A 58 -44.74 -23.78 22.40
CA ILE A 58 -44.59 -22.35 22.66
C ILE A 58 -45.59 -21.93 23.73
N SER A 59 -45.09 -21.46 24.86
CA SER A 59 -45.89 -21.06 26.03
C SER A 59 -46.39 -19.62 25.95
N ASN A 60 -45.64 -18.74 25.29
CA ASN A 60 -46.01 -17.33 25.11
C ASN A 60 -45.27 -16.72 23.92
N ILE A 61 -45.81 -15.63 23.36
CA ILE A 61 -45.13 -14.81 22.36
C ILE A 61 -45.08 -13.37 22.88
N GLY A 62 -43.87 -12.88 23.12
CA GLY A 62 -43.59 -11.52 23.54
C GLY A 62 -43.11 -10.64 22.39
N TYR A 63 -43.09 -9.32 22.60
CA TYR A 63 -42.51 -8.35 21.67
C TYR A 63 -41.54 -7.44 22.43
N ILE A 64 -40.30 -7.33 21.94
CA ILE A 64 -39.30 -6.40 22.48
C ILE A 64 -38.82 -5.48 21.36
N GLY A 65 -39.35 -4.25 21.33
CA GLY A 65 -38.92 -3.19 20.44
C GLY A 65 -38.99 -3.56 18.95
N ASN A 66 -37.97 -3.15 18.18
CA ASN A 66 -37.90 -3.39 16.72
C ASN A 66 -37.31 -4.76 16.33
N SER A 67 -37.06 -5.66 17.29
CA SER A 67 -36.34 -6.93 17.05
C SER A 67 -37.25 -8.11 16.65
N GLY A 68 -38.56 -7.87 16.48
CA GLY A 68 -39.55 -8.90 16.12
C GLY A 68 -40.06 -9.72 17.31
N PRO A 69 -41.05 -10.61 17.08
CA PRO A 69 -41.64 -11.47 18.10
C PRO A 69 -40.63 -12.44 18.71
N ILE A 70 -40.71 -12.62 20.03
CA ILE A 70 -39.95 -13.60 20.80
C ILE A 70 -40.90 -14.72 21.20
N ILE A 71 -40.61 -15.95 20.78
CA ILE A 71 -41.28 -17.13 21.29
C ILE A 71 -40.65 -17.52 22.62
N HIS A 72 -41.48 -17.85 23.60
CA HIS A 72 -41.07 -18.42 24.89
C HIS A 72 -41.53 -19.86 24.98
N TYR A 73 -40.72 -20.70 25.59
CA TYR A 73 -41.03 -22.11 25.82
C TYR A 73 -40.50 -22.59 27.16
N SER A 74 -41.09 -23.67 27.66
CA SER A 74 -40.67 -24.34 28.88
C SER A 74 -40.64 -25.84 28.64
N PHE A 75 -39.64 -26.54 29.14
CA PHE A 75 -39.55 -28.00 29.03
C PHE A 75 -39.07 -28.58 30.36
N THR A 76 -39.46 -29.83 30.66
CA THR A 76 -39.13 -30.47 31.94
C THR A 76 -38.15 -31.62 31.72
N VAL A 77 -37.05 -31.60 32.45
CA VAL A 77 -36.05 -32.68 32.48
C VAL A 77 -35.89 -33.11 33.94
N ASN A 78 -36.03 -34.41 34.21
CA ASN A 78 -35.91 -34.97 35.57
C ASN A 78 -36.76 -34.27 36.64
N GLY A 79 -37.96 -33.81 36.27
CA GLY A 79 -38.89 -33.12 37.17
C GLY A 79 -38.59 -31.63 37.41
N ILE A 80 -37.56 -31.07 36.78
CA ILE A 80 -37.21 -29.65 36.85
C ILE A 80 -37.59 -28.98 35.53
N THR A 81 -38.28 -27.83 35.61
CA THR A 81 -38.70 -27.06 34.43
C THR A 81 -37.68 -25.99 34.09
N TYR A 82 -37.26 -26.00 32.83
CA TYR A 82 -36.32 -25.05 32.24
C TYR A 82 -37.05 -24.19 31.22
N ASN A 83 -36.63 -22.94 31.12
CA ASN A 83 -37.22 -21.96 30.21
C ASN A 83 -36.23 -21.57 29.13
N GLY A 84 -36.75 -21.22 27.96
CA GLY A 84 -35.98 -20.71 26.84
C GLY A 84 -36.80 -19.73 25.99
N GLY A 85 -36.13 -19.10 25.02
CA GLY A 85 -36.80 -18.23 24.06
C GLY A 85 -35.93 -17.87 22.87
N MET A 86 -36.59 -17.54 21.75
CA MET A 86 -35.96 -17.24 20.46
C MET A 86 -36.73 -16.14 19.73
N HIS A 87 -36.03 -15.29 18.98
CA HIS A 87 -36.68 -14.40 18.02
C HIS A 87 -37.10 -15.18 16.77
N ALA A 88 -38.40 -15.30 16.53
CA ALA A 88 -38.93 -16.15 15.46
C ALA A 88 -40.27 -15.63 14.93
N ASN A 89 -40.38 -15.49 13.60
CA ASN A 89 -41.63 -15.10 12.94
C ASN A 89 -42.41 -16.34 12.48
N GLY A 90 -43.74 -16.21 12.40
CA GLY A 90 -44.60 -17.23 11.78
C GLY A 90 -45.02 -18.40 12.68
N PHE A 91 -44.76 -18.30 13.99
CA PHE A 91 -45.20 -19.27 14.99
C PHE A 91 -46.35 -18.72 15.85
N ALA A 92 -47.17 -19.62 16.40
CA ALA A 92 -48.26 -19.33 17.31
C ALA A 92 -48.05 -20.00 18.68
N VAL A 93 -48.71 -19.47 19.72
CA VAL A 93 -48.76 -20.12 21.04
C VAL A 93 -49.42 -21.49 20.89
N GLY A 94 -48.79 -22.52 21.44
CA GLY A 94 -49.21 -23.92 21.29
C GLY A 94 -48.52 -24.70 20.17
N ASP A 95 -47.80 -24.04 19.26
CA ASP A 95 -47.02 -24.74 18.23
C ASP A 95 -45.90 -25.57 18.86
N SER A 96 -45.70 -26.79 18.33
CA SER A 96 -44.62 -27.68 18.76
C SER A 96 -43.29 -27.28 18.13
N ILE A 97 -42.26 -27.18 18.95
CA ILE A 97 -40.90 -26.83 18.56
C ILE A 97 -39.90 -27.84 19.12
N GLY A 98 -38.80 -28.04 18.39
CA GLY A 98 -37.66 -28.82 18.88
C GLY A 98 -36.73 -27.95 19.71
N VAL A 99 -36.23 -28.49 20.82
CA VAL A 99 -35.26 -27.86 21.72
C VAL A 99 -34.04 -28.76 21.85
N VAL A 100 -32.86 -28.16 21.81
CA VAL A 100 -31.58 -28.80 22.11
C VAL A 100 -31.09 -28.24 23.43
N TYR A 101 -30.75 -29.12 24.38
CA TYR A 101 -30.18 -28.74 25.67
C TYR A 101 -28.91 -29.53 25.96
N GLN A 102 -28.06 -28.98 26.81
CA GLN A 102 -26.87 -29.67 27.28
C GLN A 102 -27.25 -30.67 28.38
N LYS A 103 -26.94 -31.95 28.20
CA LYS A 103 -27.33 -33.05 29.11
C LYS A 103 -27.05 -32.75 30.60
N ASP A 104 -25.83 -32.27 30.89
CA ASP A 104 -25.37 -32.02 32.26
C ASP A 104 -25.75 -30.62 32.77
N ASN A 105 -26.32 -29.76 31.92
CA ASN A 105 -26.77 -28.41 32.28
C ASN A 105 -27.94 -27.94 31.39
N PRO A 106 -29.18 -28.40 31.64
CA PRO A 106 -30.33 -28.12 30.78
C PRO A 106 -30.75 -26.63 30.71
N GLU A 107 -30.28 -25.79 31.64
CA GLU A 107 -30.43 -24.32 31.54
C GLU A 107 -29.75 -23.77 30.27
N ASN A 108 -28.70 -24.44 29.81
CA ASN A 108 -28.07 -24.15 28.54
C ASN A 108 -28.86 -24.84 27.41
N ASN A 109 -29.94 -24.19 26.98
CA ASN A 109 -30.79 -24.65 25.88
C ASN A 109 -30.90 -23.59 24.76
N MET A 110 -31.31 -24.09 23.58
CA MET A 110 -31.71 -23.30 22.42
C MET A 110 -32.69 -24.11 21.56
N THR A 111 -33.40 -23.46 20.64
CA THR A 111 -34.22 -24.21 19.69
C THR A 111 -33.36 -25.00 18.70
N VAL A 112 -33.93 -26.04 18.09
CA VAL A 112 -33.27 -26.81 17.03
C VAL A 112 -32.86 -25.92 15.84
N PHE A 113 -33.64 -24.89 15.55
CA PHE A 113 -33.33 -23.91 14.50
C PHE A 113 -32.04 -23.14 14.83
N GLU A 114 -31.95 -22.56 16.03
CA GLU A 114 -30.73 -21.88 16.51
C GLU A 114 -29.51 -22.80 16.56
N TYR A 115 -29.72 -24.08 16.87
CA TYR A 115 -28.65 -25.06 16.93
C TYR A 115 -28.05 -25.37 15.56
N TYR A 116 -28.86 -25.46 14.50
CA TYR A 116 -28.37 -25.76 13.15
C TYR A 116 -27.98 -24.52 12.34
N ASP A 117 -28.61 -23.37 12.56
CA ASP A 117 -28.30 -22.13 11.83
C ASP A 117 -26.96 -21.50 12.26
N GLY A 118 -26.46 -21.88 13.44
CA GLY A 118 -25.21 -21.36 14.00
C GLY A 118 -25.31 -19.87 14.38
N PRO A 119 -24.22 -19.26 14.87
CA PRO A 119 -24.28 -17.88 15.33
C PRO A 119 -24.41 -16.92 14.14
N SER A 120 -25.38 -16.01 14.18
CA SER A 120 -25.64 -15.05 13.09
C SER A 120 -24.60 -13.92 13.06
N TYR A 121 -23.45 -14.20 12.46
CA TYR A 121 -22.35 -13.23 12.36
C TYR A 121 -22.50 -12.20 11.22
N GLY A 122 -23.46 -12.38 10.32
CA GLY A 122 -23.46 -11.72 9.01
C GLY A 122 -23.58 -10.19 9.03
N PHE A 123 -24.39 -9.61 9.92
CA PHE A 123 -24.62 -8.16 9.91
C PHE A 123 -23.56 -7.37 10.68
N VAL A 124 -23.14 -7.88 11.84
CA VAL A 124 -22.12 -7.21 12.67
C VAL A 124 -20.76 -7.23 11.99
N SER A 125 -20.37 -8.35 11.37
CA SER A 125 -19.11 -8.42 10.62
C SER A 125 -19.11 -7.46 9.43
N ALA A 126 -20.20 -7.41 8.65
CA ALA A 126 -20.34 -6.51 7.50
C ALA A 126 -20.28 -5.03 7.91
N PHE A 127 -20.95 -4.65 9.00
CA PHE A 127 -20.93 -3.28 9.51
C PHE A 127 -19.53 -2.86 9.96
N VAL A 128 -18.81 -3.74 10.66
CA VAL A 128 -17.43 -3.48 11.10
C VAL A 128 -16.49 -3.30 9.90
N ILE A 129 -16.59 -4.16 8.89
CA ILE A 129 -15.80 -4.06 7.65
C ILE A 129 -16.06 -2.71 6.96
N LEU A 130 -17.32 -2.30 6.87
CA LEU A 130 -17.70 -1.02 6.26
C LEU A 130 -17.08 0.18 7.00
N VAL A 131 -17.11 0.18 8.33
CA VAL A 131 -16.52 1.26 9.14
C VAL A 131 -15.00 1.35 8.93
N VAL A 132 -14.31 0.21 8.86
CA VAL A 132 -12.86 0.16 8.57
C VAL A 132 -12.57 0.72 7.18
N ILE A 133 -13.33 0.31 6.16
CA ILE A 133 -13.18 0.82 4.78
C ILE A 133 -13.38 2.34 4.73
N LEU A 134 -14.42 2.87 5.38
CA LEU A 134 -14.69 4.30 5.42
C LEU A 134 -13.60 5.09 6.16
N ALA A 135 -13.03 4.54 7.24
CA ALA A 135 -11.89 5.13 7.93
C ALA A 135 -10.65 5.19 7.03
N ILE A 136 -10.36 4.12 6.27
CA ILE A 136 -9.26 4.07 5.30
C ILE A 136 -9.47 5.09 4.17
N ILE A 137 -10.69 5.18 3.62
CA ILE A 137 -11.03 6.14 2.54
C ILE A 137 -10.88 7.58 3.05
N ARG A 138 -11.43 7.88 4.22
CA ARG A 138 -11.35 9.21 4.84
C ARG A 138 -9.90 9.59 5.13
N TRP A 139 -9.10 8.65 5.64
CA TRP A 139 -7.67 8.85 5.87
C TRP A 139 -6.90 9.06 4.57
N ARG A 140 -7.16 8.28 3.52
CA ARG A 140 -6.54 8.50 2.20
C ARG A 140 -6.84 9.90 1.66
N LYS A 141 -8.08 10.38 1.81
CA LYS A 141 -8.48 11.73 1.39
C LYS A 141 -7.73 12.80 2.18
N ILE A 142 -7.67 12.67 3.50
CA ILE A 142 -6.97 13.59 4.39
C ILE A 142 -5.45 13.56 4.14
N SER A 143 -4.83 12.38 4.04
CA SER A 143 -3.41 12.21 3.72
C SER A 143 -3.03 12.81 2.37
N ARG A 144 -3.89 12.71 1.35
CA ARG A 144 -3.68 13.39 0.07
C ARG A 144 -3.71 14.92 0.22
N GLN A 145 -4.63 15.46 1.01
CA GLN A 145 -4.68 16.90 1.30
C GLN A 145 -3.44 17.36 2.08
N TYR A 146 -3.02 16.63 3.11
CA TYR A 146 -1.80 16.94 3.86
C TYR A 146 -0.51 16.81 3.03
N LYS A 147 -0.45 15.90 2.06
CA LYS A 147 0.67 15.83 1.10
C LYS A 147 0.69 17.01 0.12
N ALA A 148 -0.46 17.62 -0.17
CA ALA A 148 -0.55 18.81 -1.00
C ALA A 148 -0.18 20.08 -0.23
N ASP A 149 -0.44 20.12 1.08
CA ASP A 149 -0.26 21.32 1.92
C ASP A 149 1.04 21.33 2.76
N ALA A 150 1.82 20.24 2.78
CA ALA A 150 3.11 20.22 3.47
C ALA A 150 4.19 20.89 2.61
N PRO A 151 5.05 21.77 3.18
CA PRO A 151 6.25 22.20 2.47
C PRO A 151 7.14 20.97 2.33
N VAL A 152 7.26 20.45 1.12
CA VAL A 152 8.19 19.39 0.80
C VAL A 152 9.58 20.02 0.89
N GLU A 153 10.39 19.64 1.88
CA GLU A 153 11.84 19.63 1.66
C GLU A 153 12.07 18.68 0.49
N THR A 154 12.25 19.26 -0.70
CA THR A 154 12.42 18.52 -1.94
C THR A 154 13.75 17.79 -1.87
N LYS A 155 13.71 16.50 -1.50
CA LYS A 155 14.81 15.58 -1.79
C LYS A 155 15.19 15.77 -3.25
N VAL A 156 16.40 16.28 -3.49
CA VAL A 156 16.88 16.52 -4.85
C VAL A 156 17.22 15.16 -5.44
N GLN A 157 16.39 14.73 -6.38
CA GLN A 157 16.61 13.50 -7.14
C GLN A 157 16.78 13.84 -8.60
N ARG A 158 18.00 13.66 -9.09
CA ARG A 158 18.34 13.90 -10.50
C ARG A 158 18.85 12.63 -11.13
N ALA A 159 18.59 12.44 -12.42
CA ALA A 159 19.29 11.44 -13.19
C ALA A 159 19.46 11.81 -14.66
N CYS A 160 20.47 11.24 -15.29
CA CYS A 160 20.62 11.21 -16.74
C CYS A 160 21.36 9.96 -17.20
N GLY A 161 21.06 9.53 -18.42
CA GLY A 161 21.84 8.54 -19.15
C GLY A 161 22.65 9.23 -20.25
N ILE A 162 23.91 8.83 -20.42
CA ILE A 162 24.81 9.37 -21.42
C ILE A 162 25.33 8.21 -22.25
N TYR A 163 25.18 8.30 -23.57
CA TYR A 163 25.65 7.31 -24.52
C TYR A 163 26.68 7.94 -25.44
N ARG A 164 27.84 7.33 -25.58
CA ARG A 164 28.87 7.73 -26.55
C ARG A 164 28.80 6.79 -27.73
N THR A 165 28.42 7.32 -28.89
CA THR A 165 28.45 6.60 -30.17
C THR A 165 29.74 6.93 -30.93
N SER A 166 29.92 6.36 -32.13
CA SER A 166 31.04 6.71 -33.00
C SER A 166 30.96 8.13 -33.59
N LYS A 167 29.86 8.87 -33.39
CA LYS A 167 29.62 10.18 -34.01
C LYS A 167 29.34 11.29 -33.01
N GLU A 168 28.63 10.97 -31.94
CA GLU A 168 28.10 11.94 -30.99
C GLU A 168 27.86 11.30 -29.62
N TYR A 169 27.85 12.15 -28.61
CA TYR A 169 27.28 11.87 -27.29
C TYR A 169 25.77 12.15 -27.32
N ILE A 170 25.00 11.28 -26.67
CA ILE A 170 23.55 11.40 -26.51
C ILE A 170 23.26 11.47 -25.01
N PHE A 171 22.70 12.59 -24.58
CA PHE A 171 22.34 12.87 -23.20
C PHE A 171 20.83 12.76 -23.05
N VAL A 172 20.36 11.97 -22.09
CA VAL A 172 18.93 11.70 -21.88
C VAL A 172 18.58 11.95 -20.43
N THR A 173 17.56 12.77 -20.15
CA THR A 173 17.12 13.05 -18.79
C THR A 173 16.37 11.84 -18.18
N GLY A 174 16.67 11.51 -16.93
CA GLY A 174 16.01 10.44 -16.19
C GLY A 174 15.11 10.97 -15.09
N TYR A 175 13.81 10.69 -15.14
CA TYR A 175 12.84 11.17 -14.14
C TYR A 175 12.40 10.06 -13.20
N GLY A 176 12.33 10.39 -11.91
CA GLY A 176 11.68 9.62 -10.86
C GLY A 176 12.25 8.21 -10.66
N LYS A 177 12.67 7.89 -9.43
CA LYS A 177 13.05 6.51 -9.08
C LYS A 177 11.77 5.67 -8.90
N THR A 178 11.32 5.01 -9.95
CA THR A 178 10.28 3.97 -9.82
C THR A 178 10.91 2.69 -9.26
N GLY A 179 10.11 1.74 -8.77
CA GLY A 179 10.62 0.46 -8.27
C GLY A 179 11.51 -0.33 -9.26
N PHE A 180 11.55 0.09 -10.53
CA PHE A 180 12.37 -0.49 -11.60
C PHE A 180 13.48 0.45 -12.14
N GLY A 181 13.71 1.60 -11.50
CA GLY A 181 14.73 2.57 -11.90
C GLY A 181 14.15 3.91 -12.38
N TYR A 182 14.98 4.71 -13.05
CA TYR A 182 14.60 6.03 -13.57
C TYR A 182 13.98 5.91 -14.96
N ASN A 183 12.96 6.72 -15.24
CA ASN A 183 12.33 6.75 -16.54
C ASN A 183 13.01 7.78 -17.45
N MET A 184 13.74 7.29 -18.45
CA MET A 184 14.46 8.13 -19.42
C MET A 184 13.51 8.86 -20.39
N ASN A 185 13.73 10.15 -20.63
CA ASN A 185 12.86 10.99 -21.46
C ASN A 185 13.52 12.33 -21.86
N TYR A 186 12.76 13.18 -22.55
CA TYR A 186 13.10 14.57 -22.83
C TYR A 186 13.35 15.39 -21.57
N PRO A 187 14.26 16.37 -21.60
CA PRO A 187 15.05 16.77 -22.77
C PRO A 187 16.15 15.75 -23.15
N ILE A 188 16.41 15.67 -24.46
CA ILE A 188 17.50 14.88 -25.04
C ILE A 188 18.45 15.87 -25.72
N LYS A 189 19.74 15.77 -25.42
CA LYS A 189 20.78 16.60 -26.02
C LYS A 189 21.79 15.73 -26.77
N PHE A 190 22.41 16.35 -27.76
CA PHE A 190 23.42 15.72 -28.60
C PHE A 190 24.63 16.64 -28.62
N ALA A 191 25.83 16.07 -28.50
CA ALA A 191 27.09 16.80 -28.65
C ALA A 191 28.01 16.01 -29.59
N PRO A 192 28.76 16.66 -30.50
CA PRO A 192 29.76 15.99 -31.32
C PRO A 192 30.79 15.23 -30.47
N ILE A 193 31.37 14.16 -31.01
CA ILE A 193 32.38 13.38 -30.26
C ILE A 193 33.64 14.19 -29.93
N ASP A 194 33.94 15.19 -30.75
CA ASP A 194 35.04 16.15 -30.63
C ASP A 194 34.64 17.45 -29.90
N CYS A 195 33.48 17.45 -29.22
CA CYS A 195 33.04 18.61 -28.46
C CYS A 195 34.05 18.99 -27.37
N ASP A 196 34.19 20.30 -27.13
CA ASP A 196 35.01 20.79 -26.02
C ASP A 196 34.34 20.50 -24.66
N ASP A 197 35.09 20.73 -23.58
CA ASP A 197 34.58 20.48 -22.24
C ASP A 197 33.41 21.40 -21.89
N ILE A 198 33.34 22.61 -22.46
CA ILE A 198 32.27 23.57 -22.18
C ILE A 198 30.95 23.04 -22.78
N GLU A 199 30.99 22.58 -24.02
CA GLU A 199 29.84 22.02 -24.71
C GLU A 199 29.34 20.74 -24.02
N PHE A 200 30.25 19.84 -23.63
CA PHE A 200 29.90 18.63 -22.89
C PHE A 200 29.27 18.97 -21.53
N ASN A 201 29.90 19.87 -20.75
CA ASN A 201 29.39 20.31 -19.44
C ASN A 201 28.01 20.94 -19.55
N ASN A 202 27.77 21.77 -20.56
CA ASN A 202 26.48 22.41 -20.79
C ASN A 202 25.39 21.37 -21.12
N ALA A 203 25.68 20.44 -22.03
CA ALA A 203 24.74 19.38 -22.39
C ALA A 203 24.40 18.50 -21.17
N PHE A 204 25.41 18.11 -20.39
CA PHE A 204 25.25 17.36 -19.14
C PHE A 204 24.39 18.12 -18.12
N GLY A 205 24.77 19.36 -17.81
CA GLY A 205 24.08 20.18 -16.81
C GLY A 205 22.63 20.44 -17.17
N GLU A 206 22.34 20.73 -18.44
CA GLU A 206 20.97 20.95 -18.90
C GLU A 206 20.08 19.71 -18.70
N VAL A 207 20.53 18.52 -19.11
CA VAL A 207 19.72 17.30 -18.94
C VAL A 207 19.60 16.90 -17.48
N PHE A 208 20.67 17.05 -16.68
CA PHE A 208 20.71 16.62 -15.30
C PHE A 208 19.84 17.52 -14.41
N LEU A 209 19.88 18.83 -14.63
CA LEU A 209 19.03 19.79 -13.93
C LEU A 209 17.56 19.69 -14.35
N ALA A 210 17.28 19.33 -15.61
CA ALA A 210 15.91 19.15 -16.10
C ALA A 210 15.15 18.00 -15.40
N SER A 211 15.88 17.05 -14.80
CA SER A 211 15.32 15.91 -14.05
C SER A 211 14.42 16.31 -12.87
N ASN A 212 14.55 17.55 -12.36
CA ASN A 212 13.74 18.06 -11.25
C ASN A 212 12.40 18.68 -11.69
N ARG A 213 12.10 18.72 -13.00
CA ARG A 213 10.87 19.36 -13.51
C ARG A 213 9.68 18.42 -13.39
N GLU A 214 8.51 18.94 -13.00
CA GLU A 214 7.28 18.16 -12.80
C GLU A 214 6.61 17.69 -14.11
N GLU A 215 7.00 18.23 -15.26
CA GLU A 215 6.40 17.88 -16.55
C GLU A 215 7.06 16.66 -17.18
N TYR A 216 6.54 15.47 -16.84
CA TYR A 216 6.94 14.20 -17.45
C TYR A 216 5.80 13.60 -18.28
N LYS A 217 5.91 13.63 -19.60
CA LYS A 217 5.09 12.80 -20.50
C LYS A 217 5.87 11.55 -20.88
N GLU A 218 5.58 10.42 -20.23
CA GLU A 218 6.27 9.15 -20.48
C GLU A 218 6.32 8.78 -21.97
N LEU A 219 7.53 8.64 -22.50
CA LEU A 219 7.74 8.08 -23.84
C LEU A 219 7.75 6.56 -23.74
N LYS A 220 7.08 5.90 -24.69
CA LYS A 220 7.27 4.46 -24.87
C LYS A 220 8.71 4.21 -25.30
N SER A 221 9.25 3.04 -24.95
CA SER A 221 10.60 2.61 -25.34
C SER A 221 10.90 2.78 -26.85
N SER A 222 9.92 2.53 -27.72
CA SER A 222 10.03 2.73 -29.17
C SER A 222 10.03 4.19 -29.62
N GLU A 223 9.45 5.09 -28.83
CA GLU A 223 9.43 6.53 -29.08
C GLU A 223 10.74 7.14 -28.58
N LEU A 224 11.24 6.72 -27.41
CA LEU A 224 12.51 7.16 -26.86
C LEU A 224 13.68 6.83 -27.80
N ILE A 225 13.78 5.60 -28.30
CA ILE A 225 14.89 5.23 -29.19
C ILE A 225 14.89 6.05 -30.48
N LYS A 226 13.70 6.41 -31.00
CA LYS A 226 13.54 7.30 -32.15
C LYS A 226 13.90 8.74 -31.81
N ALA A 227 13.52 9.22 -30.62
CA ALA A 227 13.86 10.55 -30.12
C ALA A 227 15.38 10.72 -29.94
N MET A 228 16.07 9.65 -29.54
CA MET A 228 17.54 9.54 -29.51
C MET A 228 18.17 9.39 -30.90
N LYS A 229 17.38 9.42 -31.97
CA LYS A 229 17.79 9.24 -33.37
C LYS A 229 18.49 7.90 -33.66
N GLN A 230 18.17 6.86 -32.88
CA GLN A 230 18.74 5.53 -33.03
C GLN A 230 17.75 4.56 -33.70
N ARG A 231 18.29 3.54 -34.39
CA ARG A 231 17.47 2.56 -35.12
C ARG A 231 16.82 1.54 -34.19
N SER A 232 17.55 1.09 -33.18
CA SER A 232 17.07 0.10 -32.20
C SER A 232 17.95 0.11 -30.95
N TRP A 233 17.39 -0.33 -29.82
CA TRP A 233 18.15 -0.52 -28.57
C TRP A 233 19.33 -1.47 -28.74
N ARG A 234 19.15 -2.56 -29.50
CA ARG A 234 20.22 -3.52 -29.77
C ARG A 234 21.41 -2.86 -30.48
N GLN A 235 21.14 -2.04 -31.51
CA GLN A 235 22.21 -1.37 -32.24
C GLN A 235 22.88 -0.30 -31.38
N LEU A 236 22.13 0.43 -30.54
CA LEU A 236 22.72 1.36 -29.59
C LEU A 236 23.66 0.61 -28.62
N HIS A 237 23.18 -0.43 -27.93
CA HIS A 237 23.96 -1.18 -26.95
C HIS A 237 25.23 -1.84 -27.50
N LEU A 238 25.21 -2.29 -28.75
CA LEU A 238 26.37 -2.92 -29.38
C LEU A 238 27.42 -1.93 -29.92
N HIS A 239 27.04 -0.66 -30.08
CA HIS A 239 27.87 0.35 -30.75
C HIS A 239 27.97 1.66 -29.98
N SER A 240 27.74 1.61 -28.66
CA SER A 240 27.96 2.73 -27.75
C SER A 240 28.50 2.25 -26.42
N THR A 241 29.34 3.07 -25.79
CA THR A 241 29.53 3.01 -24.34
C THR A 241 28.47 3.89 -23.67
N SER A 242 28.06 3.55 -22.46
CA SER A 242 27.12 4.40 -21.73
C SER A 242 27.39 4.45 -20.25
N VAL A 243 27.02 5.58 -19.66
CA VAL A 243 27.12 5.87 -18.24
C VAL A 243 25.77 6.38 -17.76
N PHE A 244 25.40 6.00 -16.56
CA PHE A 244 24.24 6.53 -15.86
C PHE A 244 24.69 7.35 -14.67
N VAL A 245 24.15 8.55 -14.56
CA VAL A 245 24.46 9.46 -13.47
C VAL A 245 23.18 9.74 -12.70
N ASN A 246 23.22 9.57 -11.38
CA ASN A 246 22.09 9.91 -10.51
C ASN A 246 22.54 10.64 -9.26
N GLN A 247 21.71 11.58 -8.82
CA GLN A 247 21.82 12.26 -7.54
C GLN A 247 20.73 11.73 -6.61
N ASP A 248 21.14 11.27 -5.43
CA ASP A 248 20.25 11.01 -4.30
C ASP A 248 20.72 11.91 -3.15
N ASP A 249 19.97 13.00 -2.90
CA ASP A 249 20.26 14.02 -1.90
C ASP A 249 21.64 14.69 -2.10
N ASP A 250 22.62 14.41 -1.24
CA ASP A 250 23.96 15.02 -1.23
C ASP A 250 25.01 14.21 -2.01
N LYS A 251 24.61 13.08 -2.63
CA LYS A 251 25.53 12.20 -3.36
C LYS A 251 25.17 12.05 -4.83
N ILE A 252 26.19 12.13 -5.68
CA ILE A 252 26.11 11.81 -7.11
C ILE A 252 26.85 10.49 -7.35
N SER A 253 26.18 9.53 -7.98
CA SER A 253 26.79 8.28 -8.45
C SER A 253 26.89 8.30 -9.96
N VAL A 254 28.03 7.84 -10.48
CA VAL A 254 28.33 7.70 -11.90
C VAL A 254 28.64 6.23 -12.16
N VAL A 255 27.76 5.53 -12.88
CA VAL A 255 27.83 4.09 -13.08
C VAL A 255 27.96 3.79 -14.57
N PRO A 256 29.12 3.31 -15.04
CA PRO A 256 29.26 2.86 -16.42
C PRO A 256 28.49 1.55 -16.65
N THR A 257 28.22 1.27 -17.90
CA THR A 257 27.67 -0.02 -18.32
C THR A 257 28.74 -0.91 -18.93
N LYS A 258 28.55 -2.23 -18.80
CA LYS A 258 29.34 -3.26 -19.47
C LYS A 258 28.46 -4.13 -20.33
N LEU A 259 29.04 -4.69 -21.39
CA LEU A 259 28.34 -5.66 -22.21
C LEU A 259 28.23 -6.99 -21.44
N ALA A 260 27.03 -7.31 -20.96
CA ALA A 260 26.79 -8.59 -20.27
C ALA A 260 26.35 -9.71 -21.22
N SER A 261 25.82 -9.38 -22.40
CA SER A 261 25.54 -10.33 -23.49
C SER A 261 25.51 -9.64 -24.86
N ASP A 262 25.31 -10.40 -25.93
CA ASP A 262 25.10 -9.89 -27.29
C ASP A 262 23.81 -9.04 -27.47
N LYS A 263 23.00 -8.89 -26.41
CA LYS A 263 21.67 -8.26 -26.44
C LYS A 263 21.47 -7.14 -25.43
N TRP A 264 22.27 -7.07 -24.35
CA TRP A 264 22.05 -6.10 -23.28
C TRP A 264 23.33 -5.61 -22.61
N LEU A 265 23.25 -4.35 -22.18
CA LEU A 265 24.18 -3.73 -21.25
C LEU A 265 23.73 -4.05 -19.82
N ASP A 266 24.68 -4.32 -18.93
CA ASP A 266 24.48 -4.42 -17.49
C ASP A 266 25.30 -3.34 -16.79
N TRP A 267 24.97 -3.02 -15.54
CA TRP A 267 25.69 -2.03 -14.76
C TRP A 267 27.05 -2.58 -14.34
N ASP A 268 28.12 -1.81 -14.56
CA ASP A 268 29.43 -2.15 -14.02
C ASP A 268 29.68 -1.47 -12.69
N SER A 269 29.04 -2.00 -11.64
CA SER A 269 29.17 -1.48 -10.27
C SER A 269 30.62 -1.46 -9.76
N ASN A 270 31.53 -2.24 -10.36
CA ASN A 270 32.95 -2.25 -10.01
C ASN A 270 33.68 -0.97 -10.44
N GLN A 271 33.17 -0.27 -11.45
CA GLN A 271 33.71 0.99 -11.96
C GLN A 271 32.83 2.19 -11.57
N ALA A 272 31.87 2.00 -10.64
CA ALA A 272 31.03 3.07 -10.18
C ALA A 272 31.83 4.08 -9.35
N LEU A 273 31.63 5.36 -9.64
CA LEU A 273 32.21 6.47 -8.88
C LEU A 273 31.10 7.15 -8.06
N THR A 274 31.47 7.71 -6.91
CA THR A 274 30.55 8.46 -6.04
C THR A 274 31.20 9.77 -5.63
N PHE A 275 30.42 10.84 -5.64
CA PHE A 275 30.83 12.20 -5.36
C PHE A 275 29.86 12.87 -4.38
N ASP A 276 30.37 13.75 -3.53
CA ASP A 276 29.61 14.55 -2.58
C ASP A 276 29.35 15.96 -3.15
N VAL A 277 28.08 16.34 -3.29
CA VAL A 277 27.62 17.59 -3.96
C VAL A 277 28.16 18.87 -3.32
N GLY A 278 28.59 18.81 -2.06
CA GLY A 278 29.18 19.94 -1.33
C GLY A 278 30.71 20.00 -1.33
N ASN A 279 31.38 18.91 -1.67
CA ASN A 279 32.84 18.79 -1.59
C ASN A 279 33.49 18.67 -2.98
N ASP A 280 32.82 17.99 -3.91
CA ASP A 280 33.35 17.68 -5.22
C ASP A 280 32.88 18.68 -6.28
N SER A 281 33.79 19.05 -7.18
CA SER A 281 33.49 19.95 -8.28
C SER A 281 32.64 19.26 -9.34
N ILE A 282 31.62 19.96 -9.84
CA ILE A 282 30.83 19.48 -11.00
C ILE A 282 31.70 19.21 -12.23
N TYR A 283 32.80 19.95 -12.38
CA TYR A 283 33.75 19.73 -13.48
C TYR A 283 34.53 18.42 -13.31
N ASP A 284 34.83 18.00 -12.08
CA ASP A 284 35.49 16.72 -11.80
C ASP A 284 34.54 15.57 -12.10
N ILE A 285 33.28 15.68 -11.66
CA ILE A 285 32.23 14.69 -11.97
C ILE A 285 32.08 14.50 -13.48
N VAL A 286 32.03 15.60 -14.23
CA VAL A 286 31.90 15.55 -15.69
C VAL A 286 33.17 14.99 -16.35
N SER A 287 34.36 15.39 -15.89
CA SER A 287 35.62 14.86 -16.41
C SER A 287 35.72 13.35 -16.22
N GLU A 288 35.42 12.83 -15.02
CA GLU A 288 35.43 11.40 -14.73
C GLU A 288 34.33 10.65 -15.50
N THR A 289 33.15 11.24 -15.64
CA THR A 289 32.07 10.70 -16.49
C THR A 289 32.52 10.53 -17.94
N ARG A 290 33.23 11.53 -18.49
CA ARG A 290 33.77 11.49 -19.85
C ARG A 290 34.85 10.41 -20.01
N LYS A 291 35.76 10.28 -19.04
CA LYS A 291 36.78 9.20 -19.03
C LYS A 291 36.15 7.81 -19.07
N LEU A 292 35.09 7.58 -18.28
CA LEU A 292 34.37 6.30 -18.29
C LEU A 292 33.69 5.99 -19.63
N LEU A 293 33.30 7.02 -20.39
CA LEU A 293 32.76 6.85 -21.74
C LEU A 293 33.86 6.58 -22.77
N ASP A 294 35.03 7.18 -22.63
CA ASP A 294 36.15 7.07 -23.58
C ASP A 294 37.02 5.82 -23.37
N ASN A 295 37.05 5.24 -22.16
CA ASN A 295 37.96 4.15 -21.75
C ASN A 295 37.66 2.74 -22.29
N HIS A 296 36.86 2.60 -23.32
CA HIS A 296 36.82 1.36 -24.08
C HIS A 296 37.38 1.61 -25.46
N GLU A 297 38.67 1.27 -25.63
CA GLU A 297 39.13 0.68 -26.89
C GLU A 297 38.12 -0.44 -27.19
N THR A 298 37.18 -0.15 -28.09
CA THR A 298 36.45 -1.19 -28.77
C THR A 298 37.50 -1.91 -29.61
N ASP A 299 38.21 -2.86 -28.99
CA ASP A 299 38.97 -3.90 -29.67
C ASP A 299 37.97 -4.72 -30.50
N ARG A 300 37.62 -4.17 -31.67
CA ARG A 300 36.95 -4.85 -32.77
C ARG A 300 37.34 -4.23 -34.10
#